data_AF-A0A1G2Y5I1-F1
#
_entry.id   AF-A0A1G2Y5I1-F1
#
_cell.length_a   1.000
_cell.length_b   1.000
_cell.length_c   1.000
_cell.angle_alpha   90.00
_cell.angle_beta   90.00
_cell.angle_gamma   90.00
#
_symmetry.space_group_name_H-M   'P 1'
#
loop_
_entity.id
_entity.type
_entity.pdbx_description
1 polymer ?
#
loop_
_entity_poly.entity_id
_entity_poly.type
_entity_poly.pdbx_seq_one_letter_code
_entity_poly.pdbx_strand_id
1 'polypeptide(L)'
;MKPMENKIISKWQADEKRPVLRFSPYAWAKLLYFRDKGRTEIGGFGITEAGDLLHITDFITVKQNVTSISVSFEDNAVADLFDQQVDMAKRPEQFARIWVHSHPGDSPEPSLTDEDTFKRVFGSCDWALMFIIAKDDSVYARLSFNTGPKAQIMLPVRIDFTREFNGTEVAFWEKEFKENIQPIVFNSIIDKKKESSTIQPSICEFDEPILPTEWLEEFERMEPAERQFIIDELSVRPELWNQDEGVMYI
;
A
#
# COMPACT_ATOMS: atom_id res chain seq x y z
N MET A 1 61.21 4.50 -14.10
CA MET A 1 59.83 4.78 -14.57
C MET A 1 58.92 3.77 -13.88
N LYS A 2 58.12 4.17 -12.88
CA LYS A 2 57.16 3.25 -12.24
C LYS A 2 55.95 3.10 -13.19
N PRO A 3 55.43 1.89 -13.42
CA PRO A 3 54.19 1.76 -14.19
C PRO A 3 53.04 2.30 -13.33
N MET A 4 52.25 3.21 -13.88
CA MET A 4 50.96 3.59 -13.32
C MET A 4 50.04 2.37 -13.44
N GLU A 5 49.71 1.73 -12.32
CA GLU A 5 48.54 0.87 -12.24
C GLU A 5 47.30 1.74 -12.41
N ASN A 6 46.78 1.77 -13.64
CA ASN A 6 45.41 2.18 -13.88
C ASN A 6 44.49 1.17 -13.20
N LYS A 7 44.11 1.47 -11.97
CA LYS A 7 43.06 0.77 -11.24
C LYS A 7 41.76 1.08 -11.97
N ILE A 8 41.41 0.26 -12.95
CA ILE A 8 40.04 0.17 -13.46
C ILE A 8 39.24 -0.38 -12.29
N ILE A 9 38.75 0.54 -11.46
CA ILE A 9 37.72 0.23 -10.46
C ILE A 9 36.53 -0.19 -11.28
N SER A 10 36.33 -1.50 -11.38
CA SER A 10 35.24 -2.06 -12.14
C SER A 10 33.93 -1.47 -11.60
N LYS A 11 33.02 -1.08 -12.50
CA LYS A 11 31.67 -0.59 -12.19
C LYS A 11 30.94 -1.50 -11.17
N TRP A 12 31.33 -2.77 -11.11
CA TRP A 12 30.86 -3.83 -10.21
C TRP A 12 31.31 -3.66 -8.74
N GLN A 13 32.52 -3.16 -8.47
CA GLN A 13 32.98 -2.93 -7.07
C GLN A 13 32.31 -1.71 -6.40
N ALA A 14 31.75 -0.79 -7.19
CA ALA A 14 30.97 0.32 -6.66
C ALA A 14 29.54 -0.09 -6.25
N ASP A 15 29.05 -1.23 -6.76
CA ASP A 15 27.70 -1.73 -6.51
C ASP A 15 27.58 -2.45 -5.16
N GLU A 16 28.67 -3.07 -4.66
CA GLU A 16 28.70 -3.71 -3.32
C GLU A 16 28.56 -2.72 -2.15
N LYS A 17 28.77 -1.41 -2.38
CA LYS A 17 28.69 -0.38 -1.33
C LYS A 17 27.36 0.33 -1.26
N ARG A 18 26.45 0.10 -2.22
CA ARG A 18 25.15 0.76 -2.21
C ARG A 18 24.20 -0.01 -1.28
N PRO A 19 23.42 0.69 -0.44
CA PRO A 19 22.40 0.03 0.34
C PRO A 19 21.42 -0.68 -0.60
N VAL A 20 21.07 -1.92 -0.26
CA VAL A 20 20.11 -2.76 -0.99
C VAL A 20 19.03 -3.17 -0.01
N LEU A 21 17.78 -2.97 -0.39
CA LEU A 21 16.65 -3.51 0.35
C LEU A 21 16.56 -5.00 0.07
N ARG A 22 16.59 -5.81 1.13
CA ARG A 22 16.53 -7.26 1.03
C ARG A 22 15.26 -7.77 1.69
N PHE A 23 14.56 -8.66 1.01
CA PHE A 23 13.46 -9.43 1.60
C PHE A 23 13.94 -10.84 1.90
N SER A 24 13.52 -11.39 3.04
CA SER A 24 13.57 -12.82 3.25
C SER A 24 12.64 -13.52 2.23
N PRO A 25 12.93 -14.77 1.83
CA PRO A 25 12.03 -15.51 0.96
C PRO A 25 10.63 -15.67 1.55
N TYR A 26 10.54 -15.75 2.88
CA TYR A 26 9.27 -15.79 3.61
C TYR A 26 8.46 -14.50 3.44
N ALA A 27 9.06 -13.35 3.73
CA ALA A 27 8.40 -12.04 3.59
C ALA A 27 7.98 -11.78 2.14
N TRP A 28 8.85 -12.12 1.18
CA TRP A 28 8.56 -11.98 -0.24
C TRP A 28 7.39 -12.86 -0.66
N ALA A 29 7.39 -14.15 -0.28
CA ALA A 29 6.31 -15.07 -0.62
C ALA A 29 4.98 -14.65 0.00
N LYS A 30 4.99 -14.18 1.26
CA LYS A 30 3.80 -13.65 1.93
C LYS A 30 3.27 -12.41 1.21
N LEU A 31 4.14 -11.47 0.83
CA LEU A 31 3.75 -10.28 0.09
C LEU A 31 3.10 -10.62 -1.27
N LEU A 32 3.70 -11.53 -2.04
CA LEU A 32 3.11 -12.00 -3.31
C LEU A 32 1.77 -12.69 -3.07
N TYR A 33 1.67 -13.51 -2.02
CA TYR A 33 0.41 -14.16 -1.65
C TYR A 33 -0.70 -13.13 -1.42
N PHE A 34 -0.42 -12.03 -0.72
CA PHE A 34 -1.41 -10.99 -0.45
C PHE A 34 -1.75 -10.19 -1.72
N ARG A 35 -0.75 -9.79 -2.51
CA ARG A 35 -0.93 -9.09 -3.79
C ARG A 35 -1.86 -9.87 -4.74
N ASP A 36 -1.64 -11.18 -4.86
CA ASP A 36 -2.31 -12.01 -5.87
C ASP A 36 -3.71 -12.48 -5.44
N LYS A 37 -4.19 -12.08 -4.25
CA LYS A 37 -5.52 -12.48 -3.75
C LYS A 37 -6.68 -11.73 -4.36
N GLY A 38 -6.45 -10.54 -4.91
CA GLY A 38 -7.53 -9.67 -5.35
C GLY A 38 -7.07 -8.62 -6.36
N ARG A 39 -7.95 -7.63 -6.57
CA ARG A 39 -7.70 -6.46 -7.44
C ARG A 39 -7.58 -5.16 -6.63
N THR A 40 -7.35 -5.27 -5.34
CA THR A 40 -7.21 -4.15 -4.42
C THR A 40 -5.75 -3.95 -4.07
N GLU A 41 -5.38 -2.72 -3.74
CA GLU A 41 -4.14 -2.46 -3.04
C GLU A 41 -4.14 -3.16 -1.69
N ILE A 42 -2.95 -3.53 -1.25
CA ILE A 42 -2.71 -4.10 0.07
C ILE A 42 -1.54 -3.35 0.66
N GLY A 43 -1.72 -2.77 1.85
CA GLY A 43 -0.67 -2.10 2.58
C GLY A 43 -0.27 -2.85 3.84
N GLY A 44 0.95 -2.61 4.30
CA GLY A 44 1.44 -3.14 5.56
C GLY A 44 2.83 -2.63 5.90
N PHE A 45 3.45 -3.27 6.88
CA PHE A 45 4.74 -2.88 7.41
C PHE A 45 5.78 -3.98 7.18
N GLY A 46 6.98 -3.56 6.76
CA GLY A 46 8.15 -4.41 6.72
C GLY A 46 8.78 -4.54 8.12
N ILE A 47 8.96 -5.77 8.58
CA ILE A 47 9.57 -6.10 9.86
C ILE A 47 11.03 -6.47 9.66
N THR A 48 11.91 -5.96 10.51
CA THR A 48 13.35 -6.14 10.40
C THR A 48 13.98 -6.50 11.75
N GLU A 49 15.20 -7.02 11.68
CA GLU A 49 16.04 -7.24 12.85
C GLU A 49 16.81 -5.97 13.23
N ALA A 50 17.07 -5.78 14.53
CA ALA A 50 17.74 -4.57 15.03
C ALA A 50 19.14 -4.35 14.44
N GLY A 51 19.82 -5.43 14.04
CA GLY A 51 21.16 -5.39 13.45
C GLY A 51 21.19 -5.10 11.94
N ASP A 52 20.05 -5.17 11.25
CA ASP A 52 19.98 -5.00 9.80
C ASP A 52 18.59 -4.48 9.36
N LEU A 53 18.41 -3.16 9.44
CA LEU A 53 17.15 -2.46 9.14
C LEU A 53 16.79 -2.43 7.65
N LEU A 54 17.66 -2.92 6.76
CA LEU A 54 17.37 -3.07 5.32
C LEU A 54 17.12 -4.53 4.93
N HIS A 55 16.94 -5.42 5.92
CA HIS A 55 16.57 -6.80 5.70
C HIS A 55 15.20 -7.08 6.32
N ILE A 56 14.17 -7.10 5.46
CA ILE A 56 12.78 -7.38 5.82
C ILE A 56 12.62 -8.88 6.02
N THR A 57 12.37 -9.29 7.27
CA THR A 57 12.17 -10.68 7.67
C THR A 57 10.71 -11.12 7.58
N ASP A 58 9.77 -10.19 7.75
CA ASP A 58 8.33 -10.43 7.63
C ASP A 58 7.60 -9.20 7.05
N PHE A 59 6.45 -9.42 6.44
CA PHE A 59 5.50 -8.39 6.00
C PHE A 59 4.21 -8.58 6.79
N ILE A 60 3.80 -7.56 7.54
CA ILE A 60 2.59 -7.65 8.36
C ILE A 60 1.56 -6.62 7.92
N THR A 61 0.30 -7.03 7.90
CA THR A 61 -0.83 -6.15 7.64
C THR A 61 -1.50 -5.75 8.95
N VAL A 62 -2.18 -4.62 8.91
CA VAL A 62 -3.14 -4.20 9.95
C VAL A 62 -4.51 -4.06 9.30
N LYS A 63 -5.57 -3.97 10.12
CA LYS A 63 -6.91 -3.69 9.60
C LYS A 63 -6.89 -2.45 8.72
N GLN A 64 -7.45 -2.60 7.54
CA GLN A 64 -7.37 -1.60 6.50
C GLN A 64 -8.56 -1.69 5.57
N ASN A 65 -8.99 -0.52 5.13
CA ASN A 65 -9.94 -0.37 4.05
C ASN A 65 -9.16 -0.23 2.74
N VAL A 66 -9.49 -1.05 1.75
CA VAL A 66 -8.77 -1.08 0.47
C VAL A 66 -9.69 -0.89 -0.71
N THR A 67 -9.17 -0.20 -1.71
CA THR A 67 -9.73 -0.10 -3.06
C THR A 67 -8.68 -0.55 -4.07
N SER A 68 -8.95 -0.43 -5.37
CA SER A 68 -7.97 -0.72 -6.42
C SER A 68 -6.83 0.30 -6.53
N ILE A 69 -6.92 1.44 -5.84
CA ILE A 69 -6.00 2.59 -5.98
C ILE A 69 -5.66 3.26 -4.64
N SER A 70 -6.14 2.71 -3.52
CA SER A 70 -5.85 3.27 -2.21
C SER A 70 -5.96 2.25 -1.10
N VAL A 71 -5.14 2.48 -0.07
CA VAL A 71 -5.17 1.79 1.21
C VAL A 71 -5.30 2.80 2.36
N SER A 72 -6.18 2.50 3.31
CA SER A 72 -6.35 3.31 4.53
C SER A 72 -6.35 2.41 5.76
N PHE A 73 -5.35 2.58 6.62
CA PHE A 73 -5.21 1.80 7.86
C PHE A 73 -6.17 2.29 8.94
N GLU A 74 -6.71 1.36 9.72
CA GLU A 74 -7.48 1.67 10.92
C GLU A 74 -6.54 2.08 12.06
N ASP A 75 -6.70 3.30 12.59
CA ASP A 75 -5.80 3.87 13.61
C ASP A 75 -5.62 2.98 14.84
N ASN A 76 -6.71 2.36 15.33
CA ASN A 76 -6.66 1.44 16.47
C ASN A 76 -5.82 0.19 16.16
N ALA A 77 -5.93 -0.35 14.94
CA ALA A 77 -5.16 -1.52 14.55
C ALA A 77 -3.66 -1.20 14.39
N VAL A 78 -3.33 0.02 13.97
CA VAL A 78 -1.95 0.51 13.99
C VAL A 78 -1.45 0.65 15.42
N ALA A 79 -2.23 1.23 16.33
CA ALA A 79 -1.87 1.36 17.74
C ALA A 79 -1.64 -0.02 18.39
N ASP A 80 -2.56 -0.96 18.19
CA ASP A 80 -2.44 -2.34 18.67
C ASP A 80 -1.16 -3.00 18.17
N LEU A 81 -0.80 -2.79 16.90
CA LEU A 81 0.46 -3.28 16.34
C LEU A 81 1.67 -2.68 17.07
N PHE A 82 1.67 -1.36 17.31
CA PHE A 82 2.77 -0.70 17.99
C PHE A 82 2.98 -1.26 19.40
N ASP A 83 1.91 -1.40 20.16
CA ASP A 83 1.97 -1.96 21.52
C ASP A 83 2.51 -3.40 21.49
N GLN A 84 1.99 -4.25 20.58
CA GLN A 84 2.47 -5.64 20.43
C GLN A 84 3.96 -5.72 20.08
N GLN A 85 4.45 -4.88 19.17
CA GLN A 85 5.88 -4.91 18.80
C GLN A 85 6.78 -4.38 19.93
N VAL A 86 6.31 -3.39 20.70
CA VAL A 86 7.02 -2.86 21.88
C VAL A 86 7.07 -3.91 23.00
N ASP A 87 5.98 -4.65 23.23
CA ASP A 87 5.95 -5.77 24.18
C ASP A 87 6.93 -6.89 23.79
N MET A 88 7.19 -7.07 22.48
CA MET A 88 8.24 -7.94 21.95
C MET A 88 9.65 -7.30 22.02
N ALA A 89 9.81 -6.19 22.73
CA ALA A 89 11.04 -5.42 22.89
C ALA A 89 11.66 -4.91 21.57
N LYS A 90 10.85 -4.75 20.50
CA LYS A 90 11.30 -4.14 19.24
C LYS A 90 11.20 -2.63 19.31
N ARG A 91 12.10 -1.97 18.59
CA ARG A 91 12.09 -0.51 18.43
C ARG A 91 11.28 -0.11 17.20
N PRO A 92 10.69 1.11 17.14
CA PRO A 92 9.96 1.58 15.97
C PRO A 92 10.74 1.48 14.67
N GLU A 93 12.07 1.63 14.69
CA GLU A 93 12.93 1.44 13.51
C GLU A 93 12.77 0.06 12.85
N GLN A 94 12.40 -0.95 13.64
CA GLN A 94 12.30 -2.33 13.18
C GLN A 94 10.97 -2.67 12.51
N PHE A 95 9.90 -1.93 12.79
CA PHE A 95 8.55 -2.31 12.35
C PHE A 95 7.68 -1.15 11.84
N ALA A 96 8.04 0.11 12.12
CA ALA A 96 7.19 1.28 11.85
C ALA A 96 7.83 2.26 10.86
N ARG A 97 8.91 1.88 10.18
CA ARG A 97 9.64 2.76 9.24
C ARG A 97 9.60 2.31 7.79
N ILE A 98 9.14 1.09 7.53
CA ILE A 98 9.10 0.54 6.18
C ILE A 98 7.65 0.28 5.82
N TRP A 99 7.09 1.15 4.99
CA TRP A 99 5.77 0.98 4.41
C TRP A 99 5.89 0.17 3.12
N VAL A 100 5.15 -0.93 3.07
CA VAL A 100 5.09 -1.86 1.94
C VAL A 100 3.65 -1.84 1.45
N HIS A 101 3.43 -1.53 0.17
CA HIS A 101 2.12 -1.72 -0.44
C HIS A 101 2.22 -2.30 -1.85
N SER A 102 1.10 -2.80 -2.36
CA SER A 102 1.00 -3.38 -3.69
C SER A 102 0.08 -2.58 -4.60
N HIS A 103 0.44 -2.44 -5.87
CA HIS A 103 -0.45 -1.95 -6.91
C HIS A 103 -1.04 -3.12 -7.69
N PRO A 104 -2.38 -3.17 -7.91
CA PRO A 104 -3.01 -4.21 -8.72
C PRO A 104 -2.76 -4.04 -10.23
N GLY A 105 -2.24 -2.89 -10.66
CA GLY A 105 -1.78 -2.61 -12.02
C GLY A 105 -0.31 -2.99 -12.25
N ASP A 106 0.18 -2.65 -13.44
CA ASP A 106 1.53 -3.02 -13.93
C ASP A 106 2.57 -1.89 -13.74
N SER A 107 2.35 -0.99 -12.77
CA SER A 107 3.28 0.10 -12.46
C SER A 107 3.56 0.18 -10.96
N PRO A 108 4.84 0.19 -10.54
CA PRO A 108 5.21 0.30 -9.15
C PRO A 108 5.50 1.77 -8.76
N GLU A 109 5.35 2.73 -9.68
CA GLU A 109 5.60 4.13 -9.38
C GLU A 109 4.55 4.69 -8.41
N PRO A 110 4.95 5.47 -7.39
CA PRO A 110 4.01 6.03 -6.42
C PRO A 110 3.06 7.03 -7.06
N SER A 111 1.80 6.96 -6.69
CA SER A 111 0.79 7.97 -7.01
C SER A 111 0.96 9.23 -6.13
N LEU A 112 0.21 10.28 -6.45
CA LEU A 112 0.12 11.46 -5.57
C LEU A 112 -0.42 11.11 -4.18
N THR A 113 -1.38 10.17 -4.11
CA THR A 113 -1.96 9.69 -2.86
C THR A 113 -0.91 8.99 -1.99
N ASP A 114 -0.01 8.21 -2.62
CA ASP A 114 1.08 7.53 -1.91
C ASP A 114 2.10 8.54 -1.36
N GLU A 115 2.44 9.55 -2.16
CA GLU A 115 3.35 10.62 -1.75
C GLU A 115 2.79 11.43 -0.57
N ASP A 116 1.52 11.82 -0.65
CA ASP A 116 0.86 12.59 0.42
C ASP A 116 0.71 11.75 1.69
N THR A 117 0.35 10.48 1.56
CA THR A 117 0.28 9.53 2.68
C THR A 117 1.65 9.34 3.32
N PHE A 118 2.68 9.11 2.50
CA PHE A 118 4.04 8.90 3.00
C PHE A 118 4.58 10.14 3.71
N LYS A 119 4.38 11.33 3.13
CA LYS A 119 4.77 12.59 3.76
C LYS A 119 4.02 12.85 5.07
N ARG A 120 2.71 12.59 5.10
CA ARG A 120 1.87 12.81 6.30
C ARG A 120 2.23 11.86 7.43
N VAL A 121 2.44 10.57 7.14
CA VAL A 121 2.64 9.52 8.15
C VAL A 121 4.11 9.40 8.54
N PHE A 122 5.03 9.46 7.58
CA PHE A 122 6.45 9.18 7.79
C PHE A 122 7.36 10.41 7.69
N GLY A 123 6.84 11.57 7.27
CA GLY A 123 7.65 12.78 7.05
C GLY A 123 8.29 13.38 8.31
N SER A 124 7.86 12.97 9.50
CA SER A 124 8.45 13.32 10.80
C SER A 124 9.47 12.30 11.31
N CYS A 125 9.57 11.12 10.69
CA CYS A 125 10.53 10.08 11.09
C CYS A 125 11.93 10.45 10.64
N ASP A 126 12.98 10.15 11.41
CA ASP A 126 14.38 10.39 11.01
C ASP A 126 14.72 9.77 9.66
N TRP A 127 14.18 8.58 9.41
CA TRP A 127 14.20 7.91 8.12
C TRP A 127 12.93 7.10 7.93
N ALA A 128 12.54 6.87 6.68
CA ALA A 128 11.47 5.96 6.31
C ALA A 128 11.66 5.42 4.89
N LEU A 129 11.11 4.25 4.62
CA LEU A 129 11.19 3.56 3.34
C LEU A 129 9.79 3.33 2.80
N MET A 130 9.55 3.73 1.56
CA MET A 130 8.39 3.34 0.78
C MET A 130 8.81 2.24 -0.18
N PHE A 131 8.08 1.13 -0.15
CA PHE A 131 8.23 0.03 -1.08
C PHE A 131 6.89 -0.27 -1.74
N ILE A 132 6.91 -0.43 -3.07
CA ILE A 132 5.76 -0.77 -3.89
C ILE A 132 6.10 -1.97 -4.75
N ILE A 133 5.17 -2.92 -4.85
CA ILE A 133 5.22 -4.01 -5.83
C ILE A 133 3.98 -3.98 -6.72
N ALA A 134 4.21 -4.01 -8.03
CA ALA A 134 3.15 -4.11 -9.02
C ALA A 134 2.82 -5.58 -9.32
N LYS A 135 1.73 -5.80 -10.05
CA LYS A 135 1.27 -7.13 -10.45
C LYS A 135 2.24 -7.87 -11.36
N ASP A 136 3.00 -7.15 -12.17
CA ASP A 136 4.02 -7.68 -13.09
C ASP A 136 5.38 -7.96 -12.43
N ASP A 137 5.42 -8.00 -11.09
CA ASP A 137 6.62 -8.15 -10.24
C ASP A 137 7.62 -6.98 -10.32
N SER A 138 7.29 -5.89 -11.01
CA SER A 138 8.11 -4.67 -10.95
C SER A 138 7.99 -4.01 -9.56
N VAL A 139 9.08 -3.35 -9.15
CA VAL A 139 9.20 -2.81 -7.80
C VAL A 139 9.75 -1.40 -7.76
N TYR A 140 9.30 -0.65 -6.77
CA TYR A 140 9.83 0.66 -6.39
C TYR A 140 10.27 0.61 -4.93
N ALA A 141 11.44 1.16 -4.63
CA ALA A 141 11.92 1.27 -3.26
C ALA A 141 12.67 2.58 -3.08
N ARG A 142 12.13 3.47 -2.23
CA ARG A 142 12.73 4.77 -1.93
C ARG A 142 12.95 4.90 -0.43
N LEU A 143 14.21 5.10 -0.05
CA LEU A 143 14.61 5.48 1.30
C LEU A 143 14.67 7.01 1.39
N SER A 144 13.97 7.57 2.38
CA SER A 144 13.97 9.00 2.70
C SER A 144 14.64 9.23 4.06
N PHE A 145 15.58 10.17 4.11
CA PHE A 145 16.18 10.68 5.34
C PHE A 145 15.63 12.08 5.60
N ASN A 146 15.09 12.30 6.81
CA ASN A 146 14.56 13.59 7.23
C ASN A 146 15.46 14.29 8.26
N THR A 147 16.49 13.63 8.77
CA THR A 147 17.50 14.23 9.65
C THR A 147 18.58 14.94 8.83
N GLY A 148 18.78 16.24 9.05
CA GLY A 148 19.75 17.04 8.30
C GLY A 148 19.21 17.51 6.93
N PRO A 149 20.06 17.69 5.90
CA PRO A 149 19.59 17.94 4.54
C PRO A 149 18.76 16.74 4.09
N LYS A 150 17.45 16.95 3.93
CA LYS A 150 16.55 15.88 3.51
C LYS A 150 17.05 15.25 2.21
N ALA A 151 17.17 13.93 2.20
CA ALA A 151 17.72 13.19 1.07
C ALA A 151 16.84 11.98 0.75
N GLN A 152 16.79 11.64 -0.53
CA GLN A 152 16.08 10.46 -1.02
C GLN A 152 17.02 9.63 -1.89
N ILE A 153 16.98 8.31 -1.71
CA ILE A 153 17.81 7.37 -2.45
C ILE A 153 16.93 6.21 -2.91
N MET A 154 17.00 5.90 -4.21
CA MET A 154 16.41 4.68 -4.75
C MET A 154 17.25 3.48 -4.37
N LEU A 155 16.60 2.47 -3.81
CA LEU A 155 17.25 1.24 -3.38
C LEU A 155 17.00 0.13 -4.41
N PRO A 156 18.04 -0.60 -4.85
CA PRO A 156 17.83 -1.90 -5.47
C PRO A 156 17.15 -2.84 -4.48
N VAL A 157 16.28 -3.71 -4.99
CA VAL A 157 15.56 -4.72 -4.20
C VAL A 157 16.08 -6.10 -4.57
N ARG A 158 16.33 -6.96 -3.57
CA ARG A 158 16.74 -8.35 -3.77
C ARG A 158 16.03 -9.27 -2.78
N ILE A 159 15.92 -10.55 -3.14
CA ILE A 159 15.51 -11.60 -2.23
C ILE A 159 16.78 -12.27 -1.69
N ASP A 160 16.93 -12.32 -0.36
CA ASP A 160 18.11 -12.84 0.31
C ASP A 160 17.90 -14.31 0.74
N PHE A 161 18.37 -15.24 -0.08
CA PHE A 161 18.35 -16.69 0.21
C PHE A 161 19.53 -17.17 1.07
N THR A 162 20.41 -16.27 1.54
CA THR A 162 21.63 -16.67 2.27
C THR A 162 21.41 -16.94 3.75
N ARG A 163 20.28 -16.50 4.30
CA ARG A 163 19.90 -16.68 5.71
C ARG A 163 18.84 -17.77 5.84
N GLU A 164 18.71 -18.34 7.03
CA GLU A 164 17.59 -19.23 7.34
C GLU A 164 16.26 -18.48 7.25
N PHE A 165 15.23 -19.14 6.72
CA PHE A 165 13.89 -18.57 6.57
C PHE A 165 12.82 -19.63 6.79
N ASN A 166 11.65 -19.19 7.22
CA ASN A 166 10.50 -20.06 7.46
C ASN A 166 9.86 -20.53 6.14
N GLY A 167 9.21 -21.69 6.18
CA GLY A 167 8.39 -22.18 5.07
C GLY A 167 7.10 -21.38 4.87
N THR A 168 6.34 -21.74 3.84
CA THR A 168 5.04 -21.12 3.53
C THR A 168 4.01 -21.45 4.61
N GLU A 169 3.36 -20.42 5.15
CA GLU A 169 2.37 -20.54 6.22
C GLU A 169 0.96 -20.10 5.76
N VAL A 170 0.48 -20.71 4.67
CA VAL A 170 -0.74 -20.30 3.96
C VAL A 170 -1.96 -20.12 4.88
N ALA A 171 -2.16 -21.00 5.86
CA ALA A 171 -3.30 -20.92 6.76
C ALA A 171 -3.28 -19.66 7.64
N PHE A 172 -2.09 -19.26 8.11
CA PHE A 172 -1.92 -18.03 8.90
C PHE A 172 -2.06 -16.80 8.01
N TRP A 173 -1.47 -16.82 6.81
CA TRP A 173 -1.57 -15.74 5.83
C TRP A 173 -3.02 -15.49 5.39
N GLU A 174 -3.78 -16.55 5.15
CA GLU A 174 -5.20 -16.48 4.81
C GLU A 174 -6.04 -15.90 5.94
N LYS A 175 -5.74 -16.28 7.19
CA LYS A 175 -6.41 -15.74 8.37
C LYS A 175 -6.14 -14.24 8.49
N GLU A 176 -4.88 -13.85 8.44
CA GLU A 176 -4.45 -12.45 8.51
C GLU A 176 -5.09 -11.62 7.39
N PHE A 177 -5.08 -12.12 6.15
CA PHE A 177 -5.72 -11.45 5.02
C PHE A 177 -7.21 -11.19 5.29
N LYS A 178 -7.96 -12.19 5.77
CA LYS A 178 -9.39 -12.05 6.05
C LYS A 178 -9.70 -11.11 7.21
N GLU A 179 -8.86 -11.10 8.23
CA GLU A 179 -9.03 -10.25 9.41
C GLU A 179 -8.72 -8.78 9.08
N ASN A 180 -7.70 -8.54 8.26
CA ASN A 180 -7.15 -7.21 8.04
C ASN A 180 -7.66 -6.52 6.78
N ILE A 181 -7.90 -7.25 5.69
CA ILE A 181 -8.21 -6.64 4.40
C ILE A 181 -9.71 -6.51 4.25
N GLN A 182 -10.20 -5.26 4.29
CA GLN A 182 -11.62 -4.93 4.12
C GLN A 182 -11.80 -4.16 2.80
N PRO A 183 -12.14 -4.85 1.69
CA PRO A 183 -12.45 -4.18 0.44
C PRO A 183 -13.65 -3.27 0.60
N ILE A 184 -13.49 -1.98 0.35
CA ILE A 184 -14.62 -1.07 0.27
C ILE A 184 -15.26 -1.25 -1.10
N VAL A 185 -16.47 -1.81 -1.11
CA VAL A 185 -17.35 -1.71 -2.28
C VAL A 185 -17.97 -0.32 -2.27
N PHE A 186 -17.76 0.43 -3.35
CA PHE A 186 -18.12 1.83 -3.56
C PHE A 186 -19.50 2.25 -3.02
N ASN A 187 -20.51 1.37 -3.14
CA ASN A 187 -21.87 1.63 -2.63
C ASN A 187 -21.90 1.90 -1.12
N SER A 188 -21.03 1.28 -0.33
CA SER A 188 -21.01 1.47 1.12
C SER A 188 -20.59 2.88 1.57
N ILE A 189 -19.88 3.63 0.71
CA ILE A 189 -19.57 5.05 0.94
C ILE A 189 -20.82 5.92 0.68
N ILE A 190 -21.59 5.59 -0.38
CA ILE A 190 -22.83 6.28 -0.72
C ILE A 190 -23.91 6.02 0.35
N ASP A 191 -24.04 4.78 0.82
CA ASP A 191 -25.04 4.40 1.82
C ASP A 191 -24.72 5.01 3.21
N LYS A 192 -23.45 5.03 3.64
CA LYS A 192 -23.05 5.64 4.93
C LYS A 192 -23.26 7.16 4.96
N LYS A 193 -23.16 7.86 3.83
CA LYS A 193 -23.44 9.31 3.77
C LYS A 193 -24.95 9.62 3.70
N LYS A 194 -25.78 8.74 3.12
CA LYS A 194 -27.25 8.86 3.14
C LYS A 194 -27.82 8.80 4.57
N GLU A 195 -27.25 7.98 5.45
CA GLU A 195 -27.70 7.90 6.85
C GLU A 195 -27.31 9.14 7.68
N SER A 196 -26.18 9.78 7.38
CA SER A 196 -25.72 10.98 8.11
C SER A 196 -26.43 12.27 7.70
N SER A 197 -27.13 12.30 6.56
CA SER A 197 -27.88 13.46 6.07
C SER A 197 -29.37 13.35 6.36
N THR A 198 -29.75 13.18 7.63
CA THR A 198 -31.15 13.37 8.05
C THR A 198 -31.38 14.86 8.34
N ILE A 199 -31.68 15.64 7.30
CA ILE A 199 -32.37 16.94 7.45
C ILE A 199 -33.59 16.92 6.52
N GLN A 200 -34.72 17.35 7.08
CA GLN A 200 -36.09 17.18 6.60
C GLN A 200 -36.38 17.68 5.17
N PRO A 201 -37.41 17.12 4.49
CA PRO A 201 -37.68 17.37 3.09
C PRO A 201 -38.43 18.68 2.86
N SER A 202 -37.93 19.53 1.98
CA SER A 202 -38.75 20.51 1.27
C SER A 202 -38.54 20.37 -0.23
N ILE A 203 -39.65 20.07 -0.90
CA ILE A 203 -39.87 19.83 -2.32
C ILE A 203 -39.14 20.84 -3.22
N CYS A 204 -38.41 20.36 -4.23
CA CYS A 204 -38.57 20.75 -5.64
C CYS A 204 -37.74 19.84 -6.55
N GLU A 205 -38.45 19.34 -7.57
CA GLU A 205 -38.05 18.52 -8.71
C GLU A 205 -36.63 18.77 -9.25
N PHE A 206 -35.85 17.68 -9.30
CA PHE A 206 -35.03 17.14 -10.41
C PHE A 206 -34.03 16.19 -9.73
N ASP A 207 -34.34 14.89 -9.72
CA ASP A 207 -33.47 13.85 -9.17
C ASP A 207 -32.25 13.66 -10.08
N GLU A 208 -31.26 14.56 -9.99
CA GLU A 208 -29.88 14.18 -10.26
C GLU A 208 -29.37 13.43 -9.03
N PRO A 209 -28.80 12.21 -9.20
CA PRO A 209 -28.13 11.53 -8.11
C PRO A 209 -26.95 12.41 -7.70
N ILE A 210 -27.08 13.06 -6.55
CA ILE A 210 -26.06 13.92 -5.96
C ILE A 210 -24.87 13.01 -5.59
N LEU A 211 -23.99 12.77 -6.57
CA LEU A 211 -22.66 12.28 -6.31
C LEU A 211 -21.98 13.35 -5.43
N PRO A 212 -21.47 13.00 -4.24
CA PRO A 212 -20.88 13.98 -3.35
C PRO A 212 -19.78 14.77 -4.08
N THR A 213 -19.76 16.09 -3.97
CA THR A 213 -18.80 16.96 -4.69
C THR A 213 -17.34 16.58 -4.42
N GLU A 214 -17.06 16.06 -3.23
CA GLU A 214 -15.75 15.52 -2.82
C GLU A 214 -15.30 14.31 -3.67
N TRP A 215 -16.26 13.50 -4.13
CA TRP A 215 -16.02 12.36 -5.01
C TRP A 215 -15.72 12.79 -6.44
N LEU A 216 -16.49 13.75 -6.96
CA LEU A 216 -16.26 14.30 -8.29
C LEU A 216 -14.87 14.94 -8.36
N GLU A 217 -14.47 15.66 -7.32
CA GLU A 217 -13.14 16.26 -7.25
C GLU A 217 -12.00 15.23 -7.19
N GLU A 218 -12.18 14.12 -6.48
CA GLU A 218 -11.17 13.05 -6.42
C GLU A 218 -11.11 12.29 -7.75
N PHE A 219 -12.25 11.94 -8.33
CA PHE A 219 -12.36 11.33 -9.65
C PHE A 219 -11.80 12.23 -10.76
N GLU A 220 -12.02 13.54 -10.69
CA GLU A 220 -11.48 14.53 -11.63
C GLU A 220 -9.98 14.81 -11.43
N ARG A 221 -9.39 14.39 -10.31
CA ARG A 221 -7.94 14.48 -10.06
C ARG A 221 -7.18 13.21 -10.43
N MET A 222 -7.87 12.09 -10.64
CA MET A 222 -7.27 10.81 -11.06
C MET A 222 -6.68 10.88 -12.47
N GLU A 223 -5.70 10.04 -12.77
CA GLU A 223 -5.17 9.90 -14.13
C GLU A 223 -6.23 9.27 -15.07
N PRO A 224 -6.23 9.56 -16.38
CA PRO A 224 -7.25 9.05 -17.31
C PRO A 224 -7.40 7.53 -17.32
N ALA A 225 -6.30 6.79 -17.11
CA ALA A 225 -6.32 5.33 -17.04
C ALA A 225 -7.02 4.82 -15.76
N GLU A 226 -6.85 5.51 -14.63
CA GLU A 226 -7.48 5.20 -13.35
C GLU A 226 -8.99 5.47 -13.42
N ARG A 227 -9.39 6.59 -14.02
CA ARG A 227 -10.81 6.92 -14.27
C ARG A 227 -11.47 5.89 -15.16
N GLN A 228 -10.82 5.53 -16.27
CA GLN A 228 -11.36 4.55 -17.21
C GLN A 228 -11.52 3.18 -16.55
N PHE A 229 -10.61 2.79 -15.67
CA PHE A 229 -10.71 1.53 -14.94
C PHE A 229 -11.87 1.51 -13.94
N ILE A 230 -12.11 2.61 -13.22
CA ILE A 230 -13.28 2.75 -12.33
C ILE A 230 -14.57 2.66 -13.15
N ILE A 231 -14.63 3.33 -14.31
CA ILE A 231 -15.75 3.25 -15.24
C ILE A 231 -15.95 1.81 -15.75
N ASP A 232 -14.86 1.11 -16.09
CA ASP A 232 -14.88 -0.27 -16.54
C ASP A 232 -15.37 -1.22 -15.41
N GLU A 233 -14.97 -0.99 -14.16
CA GLU A 233 -15.45 -1.78 -13.02
C GLU A 233 -16.94 -1.54 -12.73
N LEU A 234 -17.41 -0.29 -12.84
CA LEU A 234 -18.83 0.05 -12.69
C LEU A 234 -19.71 -0.44 -13.84
N SER A 235 -19.15 -0.61 -15.04
CA SER A 235 -19.88 -1.10 -16.22
C SER A 235 -19.99 -2.63 -16.26
N VAL A 236 -19.12 -3.36 -15.56
CA VAL A 236 -19.15 -4.84 -15.44
C VAL A 236 -20.15 -5.32 -14.38
N ARG A 237 -20.78 -4.41 -13.60
CA ARG A 237 -21.79 -4.74 -12.57
C ARG A 237 -23.14 -4.03 -12.84
N PRO A 238 -23.95 -4.50 -13.81
CA PRO A 238 -25.22 -3.86 -14.21
C PRO A 238 -26.26 -3.78 -13.08
N GLU A 239 -26.23 -4.74 -12.16
CA GLU A 239 -27.03 -4.78 -10.93
C GLU A 239 -26.84 -3.56 -9.99
N LEU A 240 -25.84 -2.70 -10.22
CA LEU A 240 -25.66 -1.43 -9.50
C LEU A 240 -26.50 -0.28 -10.07
N TRP A 241 -27.06 -0.43 -11.27
CA TRP A 241 -27.86 0.60 -11.97
C TRP A 241 -29.34 0.25 -12.03
N ASN A 242 -29.68 -1.04 -12.00
CA ASN A 242 -31.06 -1.51 -12.04
C ASN A 242 -31.60 -1.75 -10.63
N GLN A 243 -31.90 -0.67 -9.91
CA GLN A 243 -32.99 -0.73 -8.93
C GLN A 243 -34.30 -0.55 -9.70
N ASP A 244 -34.76 -1.62 -10.35
CA ASP A 244 -36.15 -1.67 -10.80
C ASP A 244 -37.03 -1.74 -9.54
N GLU A 245 -37.48 -0.57 -9.06
CA GLU A 245 -38.66 -0.50 -8.22
C GLU A 245 -39.83 -1.04 -9.04
N GLY A 246 -40.16 -2.31 -8.80
CA GLY A 246 -41.35 -2.94 -9.33
C GLY A 246 -42.60 -2.23 -8.82
N VAL A 247 -43.06 -1.22 -9.56
CA VAL A 247 -44.39 -0.66 -9.39
C VAL A 247 -45.39 -1.65 -10.01
N MET A 248 -45.90 -2.55 -9.17
CA MET A 248 -47.08 -3.36 -9.47
C MET A 248 -48.29 -2.43 -9.56
N TYR A 249 -48.76 -2.15 -10.78
CA TYR A 249 -50.09 -1.60 -10.99
C TYR A 249 -51.13 -2.70 -10.74
N ILE A 250 -51.95 -2.52 -9.70
CA ILE A 250 -53.27 -3.17 -9.53
C ILE A 250 -54.33 -2.08 -9.62
#